data_AF-A0A6P0K939-F1
#
_entry.id   AF-A0A6P0K939-F1
#
_cell.length_a   1.000
_cell.length_b   1.000
_cell.length_c   1.000
_cell.angle_alpha   90.00
_cell.angle_beta   90.00
_cell.angle_gamma   90.00
#
_symmetry.space_group_name_H-M   'P 1'
#
loop_
_entity.id
_entity.type
_entity.pdbx_description
1 polymer ?
#
loop_
_entity_poly.entity_id
_entity_poly.type
_entity_poly.pdbx_seq_one_letter_code
_entity_poly.pdbx_strand_id
1 'polypeptide(L)'
;MLLTLKIKNYLTIGGAIPLIAWLACTSLANRALAQLTPDTSLGNESSVVTPNVDVKGALADLIEGGAIRDINLFHSFLEFNVSDGGRVYFANPVGIESIFTKK
;
A
#
# COMPACT_ATOMS: atom_id res chain seq x y z
N MET A 1 23.05 55.71 -17.86
CA MET A 1 22.71 54.93 -19.07
C MET A 1 22.38 53.51 -18.62
N LEU A 2 21.30 53.33 -17.85
CA LEU A 2 19.96 52.88 -18.28
C LEU A 2 19.98 51.57 -19.09
N LEU A 3 19.66 50.45 -18.45
CA LEU A 3 18.76 49.45 -19.03
C LEU A 3 18.09 48.63 -17.91
N THR A 4 16.96 49.14 -17.42
CA THR A 4 15.99 48.36 -16.65
C THR A 4 15.11 47.61 -17.64
N LEU A 5 15.19 46.28 -17.63
CA LEU A 5 14.36 45.39 -18.46
C LEU A 5 12.94 45.40 -17.88
N LYS A 6 12.06 46.21 -18.46
CA LYS A 6 10.66 46.30 -18.06
C LYS A 6 9.77 45.79 -19.20
N ILE A 7 8.86 44.88 -18.82
CA ILE A 7 7.54 44.65 -19.42
C ILE A 7 7.54 43.69 -20.63
N LYS A 8 7.49 42.39 -20.35
CA LYS A 8 6.85 41.41 -21.26
C LYS A 8 5.34 41.64 -21.20
N ASN A 9 4.85 42.53 -22.06
CA ASN A 9 3.49 42.45 -22.60
C ASN A 9 3.35 41.07 -23.24
N TYR A 10 2.28 40.34 -22.93
CA TYR A 10 1.38 39.65 -23.85
C TYR A 10 0.33 38.94 -22.99
N LEU A 11 -0.39 39.73 -22.19
CA LEU A 11 -1.68 39.34 -21.67
C LEU A 11 -2.66 39.38 -22.85
N THR A 12 -3.41 38.29 -23.05
CA THR A 12 -4.56 38.13 -23.98
C THR A 12 -4.27 37.37 -25.28
N ILE A 13 -4.26 36.03 -25.21
CA ILE A 13 -4.87 35.21 -26.26
C ILE A 13 -5.81 34.19 -25.58
N GLY A 14 -7.10 34.52 -25.64
CA GLY A 14 -8.26 33.62 -25.67
C GLY A 14 -8.36 32.50 -24.63
N GLY A 15 -9.20 32.74 -23.59
CA GLY A 15 -10.23 31.88 -22.99
C GLY A 15 -10.13 30.34 -22.85
N ALA A 16 -9.19 29.64 -23.46
CA ALA A 16 -9.11 28.18 -23.50
C ALA A 16 -7.90 27.60 -22.74
N ILE A 17 -6.87 28.42 -22.47
CA ILE A 17 -5.60 27.95 -21.89
C ILE A 17 -5.64 27.69 -20.36
N PRO A 18 -6.45 28.37 -19.51
CA PRO A 18 -6.45 28.05 -18.07
C PRO A 18 -7.23 26.75 -17.74
N LEU A 19 -8.08 26.24 -18.64
CA LEU A 19 -8.85 25.01 -18.41
C LEU A 19 -8.00 23.74 -18.59
N ILE A 20 -7.06 23.75 -19.55
CA ILE A 20 -6.21 22.59 -19.85
C ILE A 20 -5.18 22.36 -18.73
N ALA A 21 -4.68 23.42 -18.10
CA ALA A 21 -3.77 23.33 -16.97
C ALA A 21 -4.45 22.78 -15.69
N TRP A 22 -5.75 23.04 -15.49
CA TRP A 22 -6.53 22.46 -14.40
C TRP A 22 -6.83 20.97 -14.67
N LEU A 23 -7.11 20.62 -15.93
CA LEU A 23 -7.39 19.23 -16.34
C LEU A 23 -6.15 18.33 -16.29
N ALA A 24 -4.95 18.89 -16.40
CA ALA A 24 -3.69 18.14 -16.28
C ALA A 24 -3.31 17.78 -14.82
N CYS A 25 -4.00 18.34 -13.82
CA CYS A 25 -3.67 18.17 -12.40
C CYS A 25 -4.39 16.98 -11.72
N THR A 26 -5.33 16.31 -12.39
CA THR A 26 -6.25 15.38 -11.72
C THR A 26 -5.89 13.90 -11.82
N SER A 27 -4.66 13.53 -12.23
CA SER A 27 -4.27 12.11 -12.28
C SER A 27 -2.89 11.82 -11.69
N LEU A 28 -2.59 12.40 -10.52
CA LEU A 28 -1.59 11.78 -9.65
C LEU A 28 -2.25 10.56 -9.00
N ALA A 29 -2.26 9.45 -9.72
CA ALA A 29 -2.69 8.17 -9.19
C ALA A 29 -1.76 7.84 -8.01
N ASN A 30 -2.25 8.01 -6.79
CA ASN A 30 -1.62 7.48 -5.59
C ASN A 30 -1.58 5.96 -5.75
N ARG A 31 -0.47 5.43 -6.28
CA ARG A 31 -0.23 3.99 -6.24
C ARG A 31 -0.05 3.61 -4.78
N ALA A 32 -1.00 2.84 -4.25
CA ALA A 32 -0.83 2.14 -2.99
C ALA A 32 0.44 1.29 -3.09
N LEU A 33 1.46 1.60 -2.29
CA LEU A 33 2.56 0.68 -2.07
C LEU A 33 2.00 -0.46 -1.21
N ALA A 34 2.26 -1.71 -1.60
CA ALA A 34 1.97 -2.83 -0.73
C ALA A 34 2.73 -2.63 0.58
N GLN A 35 2.00 -2.54 1.69
CA GLN A 35 2.56 -2.34 3.02
C GLN A 35 1.92 -3.39 3.92
N LEU A 36 2.74 -4.35 4.34
CA LEU A 36 2.41 -5.41 5.28
C LEU A 36 3.25 -5.14 6.53
N THR A 37 2.73 -4.31 7.42
CA THR A 37 3.43 -3.94 8.65
C THR A 37 2.83 -4.72 9.81
N PRO A 38 3.50 -5.77 10.31
CA PRO A 38 3.00 -6.53 11.45
C PRO A 38 2.96 -5.66 12.71
N ASP A 39 1.92 -5.87 13.51
CA ASP A 39 1.83 -5.28 14.84
C ASP A 39 2.54 -6.17 15.85
N THR A 40 3.44 -5.58 16.64
CA THR A 40 4.24 -6.28 17.66
C THR A 40 3.57 -6.28 19.03
N SER A 41 2.34 -5.76 19.16
CA SER A 41 1.59 -5.69 20.43
C SER A 41 1.34 -7.05 21.10
N LEU A 42 1.42 -8.15 20.33
CA LEU A 42 1.24 -9.52 20.81
C LEU A 42 2.56 -10.20 21.25
N GLY A 43 3.69 -9.49 21.21
CA GLY A 43 4.99 -10.01 21.66
C GLY A 43 5.41 -11.29 20.90
N ASN A 44 5.47 -12.41 21.62
CA ASN A 44 5.91 -13.72 21.07
C ASN A 44 4.87 -14.35 20.14
N GLU A 45 3.65 -13.82 20.09
CA GLU A 45 2.56 -14.23 19.20
C GLU A 45 2.35 -13.21 18.07
N SER A 46 3.37 -12.40 17.77
CA SER A 46 3.32 -11.43 16.68
C SER A 46 3.22 -12.12 15.32
N SER A 47 2.62 -11.41 14.37
CA SER A 47 2.58 -11.85 12.97
C SER A 47 3.93 -11.61 12.32
N VAL A 48 4.39 -12.56 11.52
CA VAL A 48 5.65 -12.47 10.78
C VAL A 48 5.31 -12.47 9.30
N VAL A 49 5.89 -11.54 8.54
CA VAL A 49 5.69 -11.45 7.09
C VAL A 49 7.00 -11.77 6.39
N THR A 50 7.02 -12.87 5.65
CA THR A 50 8.16 -13.33 4.86
C THR A 50 7.88 -13.08 3.38
N PRO A 51 8.48 -12.05 2.76
CA PRO A 51 8.20 -11.72 1.37
C PRO A 51 8.91 -12.65 0.38
N ASN A 52 8.38 -12.78 -0.83
CA ASN A 52 8.96 -13.54 -1.95
C ASN A 52 9.19 -15.04 -1.67
N VAL A 53 8.24 -15.70 -1.01
CA VAL A 53 8.24 -17.16 -0.79
C VAL A 53 7.53 -17.86 -1.95
N ASP A 54 8.07 -18.97 -2.44
CA ASP A 54 7.33 -19.83 -3.37
C ASP A 54 6.20 -20.54 -2.62
N VAL A 55 4.97 -20.12 -2.90
CA VAL A 55 3.77 -20.74 -2.35
C VAL A 55 2.93 -21.27 -3.50
N LYS A 56 2.79 -22.60 -3.55
CA LYS A 56 2.04 -23.32 -4.60
C LYS A 56 2.54 -23.03 -6.03
N GLY A 57 3.86 -22.86 -6.21
CA GLY A 57 4.48 -22.65 -7.52
C GLY A 57 4.44 -21.21 -8.01
N ALA A 58 4.19 -20.24 -7.13
CA ALA A 58 4.26 -18.81 -7.44
C ALA A 58 4.82 -18.03 -6.25
N LEU A 59 5.58 -16.96 -6.54
CA LEU A 59 6.10 -16.07 -5.50
C LEU A 59 4.98 -15.24 -4.87
N ALA A 60 4.98 -15.18 -3.55
CA ALA A 60 4.02 -14.43 -2.76
C ALA A 60 4.59 -14.10 -1.38
N ASP A 61 3.92 -13.20 -0.66
CA ASP A 61 4.27 -12.91 0.73
C ASP A 61 3.58 -13.93 1.65
N LEU A 62 4.36 -14.59 2.49
CA LEU A 62 3.86 -15.58 3.46
C LEU A 62 3.73 -14.93 4.84
N ILE A 63 2.54 -15.03 5.43
CA ILE A 63 2.24 -14.60 6.78
C ILE A 63 2.28 -15.82 7.70
N GLU A 64 3.12 -15.75 8.72
CA GLU A 64 3.33 -16.80 9.73
C GLU A 64 3.18 -16.22 11.15
N GLY A 65 3.26 -17.09 12.16
CA GLY A 65 3.08 -16.69 13.56
C GLY A 65 1.61 -16.36 13.87
N GLY A 66 1.38 -15.34 14.71
CA GLY A 66 0.05 -14.96 15.18
C GLY A 66 -0.35 -15.64 16.50
N ALA A 67 -1.47 -15.18 17.06
CA ALA A 67 -2.00 -15.69 18.32
C ALA A 67 -3.04 -16.78 18.07
N ILE A 68 -2.80 -17.97 18.60
CA ILE A 68 -3.70 -19.12 18.47
C ILE A 68 -4.60 -19.18 19.70
N ARG A 69 -5.92 -19.21 19.49
CA ARG A 69 -6.92 -19.42 20.54
C ARG A 69 -7.91 -20.45 20.06
N ASP A 70 -7.81 -21.66 20.59
CA ASP A 70 -8.55 -22.84 20.15
C ASP A 70 -8.36 -23.09 18.65
N ILE A 71 -9.45 -23.05 17.87
CA ILE A 71 -9.47 -23.27 16.42
C ILE A 71 -9.27 -21.99 15.60
N ASN A 72 -8.96 -20.87 16.27
CA ASN A 72 -8.88 -19.54 15.66
C ASN A 72 -7.45 -19.00 15.71
N LEU A 73 -6.94 -18.59 14.56
CA LEU A 73 -5.64 -17.91 14.44
C LEU A 73 -5.87 -16.41 14.21
N PHE A 74 -5.26 -15.58 15.03
CA PHE A 74 -5.38 -14.13 14.97
C PHE A 74 -4.08 -13.48 14.50
N HIS A 75 -4.19 -12.64 13.49
CA HIS A 75 -3.13 -11.76 13.02
C HIS A 75 -3.49 -10.29 13.26
N SER A 76 -2.47 -9.49 13.56
CA SER A 76 -2.57 -8.05 13.79
C SER A 76 -1.57 -7.34 12.90
N PHE A 77 -2.05 -6.37 12.12
CA PHE A 77 -1.20 -5.54 11.28
C PHE A 77 -1.51 -4.07 11.56
N LEU A 78 -0.48 -3.24 11.63
CA LEU A 78 -0.64 -1.79 11.62
C LEU A 78 -1.11 -1.32 10.24
N GLU A 79 -0.63 -2.00 9.20
CA GLU A 79 -1.04 -1.76 7.83
C GLU A 79 -1.08 -3.08 7.07
N PHE A 80 -2.22 -3.36 6.45
CA PHE A 80 -2.41 -4.52 5.60
C PHE A 80 -2.87 -4.02 4.23
N ASN A 81 -1.92 -3.95 3.30
CA ASN A 81 -2.15 -3.49 1.95
C ASN A 81 -1.43 -4.41 0.95
N VAL A 82 -2.19 -4.95 0.00
CA VAL A 82 -1.69 -5.85 -1.04
C VAL A 82 -1.69 -5.06 -2.34
N SER A 83 -0.56 -5.07 -3.06
CA SER A 83 -0.46 -4.42 -4.37
C SER A 83 -1.41 -5.07 -5.38
N ASP A 84 -1.77 -4.30 -6.40
CA ASP A 84 -2.50 -4.85 -7.56
C ASP A 84 -1.70 -6.00 -8.17
N GLY A 85 -2.35 -7.17 -8.31
CA GLY A 85 -1.71 -8.42 -8.75
C GLY A 85 -0.79 -9.08 -7.71
N GLY A 86 -0.58 -8.45 -6.55
CA GLY A 86 0.12 -9.03 -5.41
C GLY A 86 -0.68 -10.16 -4.76
N ARG A 87 0.03 -11.09 -4.12
CA ARG A 87 -0.57 -12.25 -3.47
C ARG A 87 0.05 -12.43 -2.10
N VAL A 88 -0.79 -12.74 -1.13
CA VAL A 88 -0.40 -13.00 0.24
C VAL A 88 -1.02 -14.32 0.66
N TYR A 89 -0.27 -15.15 1.36
CA TYR A 89 -0.73 -16.41 1.91
C TYR A 89 -0.59 -16.41 3.42
N PHE A 90 -1.60 -16.95 4.10
CA PHE A 90 -1.53 -17.21 5.53
C PHE A 90 -1.11 -18.66 5.75
N ALA A 91 -0.10 -18.88 6.59
CA ALA A 91 0.23 -20.21 7.07
C ALA A 91 -0.91 -20.73 7.96
N ASN A 92 -1.42 -21.91 7.61
CA ASN A 92 -2.50 -22.55 8.36
C ASN A 92 -1.97 -23.81 9.06
N PRO A 93 -1.57 -23.73 10.35
CA PRO A 93 -1.15 -24.90 11.10
C PRO A 93 -2.33 -25.85 11.36
N VAL A 94 -2.03 -27.11 11.69
CA VAL A 94 -3.05 -28.15 11.94
C VAL A 94 -3.94 -27.74 13.11
N GLY A 95 -5.25 -27.91 12.96
CA GLY A 95 -6.24 -27.63 14.00
C GLY A 95 -6.83 -26.21 13.98
N ILE A 96 -6.42 -25.37 13.02
CA ILE A 96 -7.03 -24.06 12.79
C ILE A 96 -8.11 -24.16 11.71
N GLU A 97 -9.32 -23.72 12.06
CA GLU A 97 -10.48 -23.66 11.17
C GLU A 97 -10.73 -22.24 10.64
N SER A 98 -10.34 -21.21 11.39
CA SER A 98 -10.60 -19.82 11.06
C SER A 98 -9.39 -18.91 11.31
N ILE A 99 -9.16 -18.00 10.37
CA ILE A 99 -8.08 -17.00 10.44
C ILE A 99 -8.71 -15.60 10.47
N PHE A 100 -8.39 -14.83 11.49
CA PHE A 100 -8.86 -13.46 11.68
C PHE A 100 -7.70 -12.48 11.52
N THR A 101 -7.97 -11.37 10.85
CA THR A 101 -7.02 -10.29 10.68
C THR A 101 -7.65 -8.98 11.16
N LYS A 102 -6.93 -8.24 12.00
CA LYS A 102 -7.30 -6.86 12.35
C LYS A 102 -6.26 -5.88 11.81
N LYS A 103 -6.76 -4.72 11.40
CA LYS A 103 -6.02 -3.51 11.05
C LYS A 103 -6.45 -2.39 12.01
#